data_AF-A0A2E3B2F6-F1
#
_entry.id   AF-A0A2E3B2F6-F1
#
_cell.length_a   1.000
_cell.length_b   1.000
_cell.length_c   1.000
_cell.angle_alpha   90.00
_cell.angle_beta   90.00
_cell.angle_gamma   90.00
#
_symmetry.space_group_name_H-M   'P 1'
#
loop_
_entity.id
_entity.type
_entity.pdbx_description
1 polymer ?
#
loop_
_entity_poly.entity_id
_entity_poly.type
_entity_poly.pdbx_seq_one_letter_code
_entity_poly.pdbx_strand_id
1 'polypeptide(L)'
;MISYLHIGRNLYKLFLIIFVAFFLFISCENTSNKNYDRNDFTPIPGPPPMPMIFEGNFSICKTKILFFCLKYEPGPENLEIYGEIVHGSSPISKTLNGNYMHVILGPVSIDDNEKKEVSFYLVNGQGDNIKANETWKFSDRLPSPTTIYLDLSFDRLPKEEK
;
A
#
# COMPACT_ATOMS: atom_id res chain seq x y z
N MET A 1 33.71 47.43 -3.39
CA MET A 1 33.69 45.94 -3.29
C MET A 1 32.92 45.52 -2.02
N ILE A 2 31.62 45.81 -1.92
CA ILE A 2 30.77 45.46 -0.75
C ILE A 2 29.37 44.96 -1.18
N SER A 3 28.92 45.27 -2.40
CA SER A 3 27.54 44.99 -2.84
C SER A 3 27.23 43.51 -3.11
N TYR A 4 28.22 42.68 -3.48
CA TYR A 4 28.00 41.28 -3.87
C TYR A 4 27.75 40.33 -2.67
N LEU A 5 28.23 40.67 -1.48
CA LEU A 5 28.05 39.86 -0.27
C LEU A 5 26.62 39.92 0.28
N HIS A 6 25.91 41.03 0.04
CA HIS A 6 24.56 41.23 0.59
C HIS A 6 23.48 40.47 -0.21
N ILE A 7 23.69 40.27 -1.52
CA ILE A 7 22.77 39.56 -2.41
C ILE A 7 22.79 38.05 -2.15
N GLY A 8 23.98 37.45 -1.96
CA GLY A 8 24.12 36.03 -1.63
C GLY A 8 23.49 35.64 -0.28
N ARG A 9 23.52 36.55 0.71
CA ARG A 9 22.93 36.31 2.03
C ARG A 9 21.40 36.28 2.02
N ASN A 10 20.77 37.05 1.14
CA ASN A 10 19.31 37.02 0.94
C ASN A 10 18.87 35.83 0.08
N LEU A 11 19.66 35.45 -0.93
CA LEU A 11 19.40 34.25 -1.74
C LEU A 11 19.48 32.96 -0.90
N TYR A 12 20.45 32.85 0.00
CA TYR A 12 20.55 31.71 0.92
C TYR A 12 19.35 31.63 1.88
N LYS A 13 18.90 32.77 2.43
CA LYS A 13 17.69 32.82 3.27
C LYS A 13 16.44 32.43 2.49
N LEU A 14 16.31 32.90 1.25
CA LEU A 14 15.19 32.55 0.37
C LEU A 14 15.17 31.04 0.10
N PHE A 15 16.32 30.46 -0.23
CA PHE A 15 16.46 29.03 -0.48
C PHE A 15 16.09 28.20 0.76
N LEU A 16 16.51 28.64 1.95
CA LEU A 16 16.21 27.96 3.21
C LEU A 16 14.71 28.02 3.57
N ILE A 17 14.05 29.14 3.28
CA ILE A 17 12.59 29.28 3.47
C ILE A 17 11.83 28.36 2.50
N ILE A 18 12.23 28.29 1.23
CA ILE A 18 11.62 27.41 0.23
C ILE A 18 11.81 25.94 0.61
N PHE A 19 13.00 25.56 1.08
CA PHE A 19 13.30 24.20 1.53
C PHE A 19 12.44 23.81 2.73
N VAL A 20 12.28 24.69 3.73
CA VAL A 20 11.42 24.45 4.89
C VAL A 20 9.93 24.38 4.50
N ALA A 21 9.48 25.24 3.59
CA ALA A 21 8.09 25.24 3.11
C ALA A 21 7.73 23.96 2.35
N PHE A 22 8.68 23.35 1.64
CA PHE A 22 8.47 22.08 0.93
C PHE A 22 8.11 20.93 1.87
N PHE A 23 8.66 20.90 3.09
CA PHE A 23 8.33 19.87 4.09
C PHE A 23 6.94 20.03 4.71
N LEU A 24 6.33 21.23 4.62
CA LEU A 24 5.00 21.47 5.18
C LEU A 24 3.86 20.93 4.32
N PHE A 25 4.13 20.55 3.06
CA PHE A 25 3.14 19.98 2.15
C PHE A 25 3.11 18.45 2.13
N ILE A 26 3.96 17.78 2.92
CA ILE A 26 3.90 16.32 3.09
C ILE A 26 2.76 16.03 4.08
N SER A 27 1.52 16.27 3.66
CA SER A 27 0.34 15.84 4.37
C SER A 27 0.23 14.32 4.22
N CYS A 28 0.39 13.60 5.32
CA CYS A 28 0.15 12.16 5.39
C CYS A 28 -1.36 11.95 5.45
N GLU A 29 -1.97 11.54 4.35
CA GLU A 29 -3.38 11.15 4.32
C GLU A 29 -3.51 9.81 5.06
N ASN A 30 -3.99 9.87 6.30
CA ASN A 30 -4.29 8.68 7.10
C ASN A 30 -5.44 7.94 6.43
N THR A 31 -5.13 6.86 5.72
CA THR A 31 -6.12 5.90 5.22
C THR A 31 -6.62 5.08 6.42
N SER A 32 -7.55 5.66 7.18
CA SER A 32 -8.31 4.91 8.19
C SER A 32 -9.05 3.76 7.52
N ASN A 33 -9.06 2.59 8.18
CA ASN A 33 -9.91 1.44 7.84
C ASN A 33 -11.29 1.92 7.39
N LYS A 34 -11.55 1.85 6.07
CA LYS A 34 -12.84 2.25 5.52
C LYS A 34 -13.84 1.15 5.89
N ASN A 35 -14.61 1.37 6.94
CA ASN A 35 -15.85 0.64 7.12
C ASN A 35 -16.81 1.12 6.03
N TYR A 36 -16.88 0.36 4.94
CA TYR A 36 -17.83 0.63 3.86
C TYR A 36 -19.25 0.43 4.39
N ASP A 37 -20.09 1.48 4.30
CA ASP A 37 -21.50 1.34 4.59
C ASP A 37 -22.13 0.45 3.50
N ARG A 38 -23.11 -0.37 3.87
CA ARG A 38 -23.87 -1.18 2.93
C ARG A 38 -24.55 -0.32 1.84
N ASN A 39 -24.81 0.95 2.15
CA ASN A 39 -25.37 1.91 1.21
C ASN A 39 -24.39 2.33 0.09
N ASP A 40 -23.08 2.16 0.28
CA ASP A 40 -22.04 2.47 -0.70
C ASP A 40 -21.74 1.28 -1.65
N PHE A 41 -22.32 0.10 -1.38
CA PHE A 41 -22.08 -1.10 -2.16
C PHE A 41 -23.09 -1.25 -3.30
N THR A 42 -22.63 -0.98 -4.54
CA THR A 42 -23.40 -1.30 -5.75
C THR A 42 -22.87 -2.57 -6.42
N PRO A 43 -23.58 -3.71 -6.36
CA PRO A 43 -23.10 -4.98 -6.90
C PRO A 43 -23.05 -4.97 -8.43
N ILE A 44 -22.08 -5.67 -9.02
CA ILE A 44 -22.09 -5.91 -10.46
C ILE A 44 -23.03 -7.08 -10.78
N PRO A 45 -23.95 -6.95 -11.75
CA PRO A 45 -24.82 -8.05 -12.15
C PRO A 45 -24.05 -9.21 -12.80
N GLY A 46 -24.64 -10.40 -12.73
CA GLY A 46 -24.13 -11.62 -13.35
C GLY A 46 -23.52 -12.61 -12.36
N PRO A 47 -22.86 -13.67 -12.86
CA PRO A 47 -22.21 -14.64 -12.00
C PRO A 47 -21.03 -14.00 -11.23
N PRO A 48 -20.65 -14.59 -10.07
CA PRO A 48 -19.45 -14.16 -9.37
C PRO A 48 -18.22 -14.15 -10.28
N PRO A 49 -17.32 -13.17 -10.11
CA PRO A 49 -16.10 -13.10 -10.89
C PRO A 49 -15.16 -14.25 -10.56
N MET A 50 -14.32 -14.61 -11.53
CA MET A 50 -13.29 -15.62 -11.31
C MET A 50 -12.25 -15.13 -10.29
N PRO A 51 -11.67 -16.04 -9.48
CA PRO A 51 -10.68 -15.68 -8.49
C PRO A 51 -9.31 -15.33 -9.11
N MET A 52 -8.63 -14.42 -8.45
CA MET A 52 -7.21 -14.10 -8.64
C MET A 52 -6.42 -14.71 -7.49
N ILE A 53 -5.39 -15.47 -7.81
CA ILE A 53 -4.50 -16.11 -6.84
C ILE A 53 -3.19 -15.34 -6.88
N PHE A 54 -2.88 -14.58 -5.84
CA PHE A 54 -1.62 -13.86 -5.71
C PHE A 54 -0.67 -14.68 -4.86
N GLU A 55 0.57 -14.83 -5.34
CA GLU A 55 1.64 -15.45 -4.56
C GLU A 55 2.98 -14.78 -4.87
N GLY A 56 3.87 -14.78 -3.89
CA GLY A 56 5.21 -14.22 -4.06
C GLY A 56 5.96 -14.07 -2.75
N ASN A 57 7.15 -13.50 -2.86
CA ASN A 57 7.93 -13.13 -1.69
C ASN A 57 7.35 -11.85 -1.09
N PHE A 58 7.55 -11.67 0.21
CA PHE A 58 7.32 -10.39 0.86
C PHE A 58 8.53 -9.97 1.70
N SER A 59 8.82 -8.68 1.66
CA SER A 59 9.99 -8.09 2.28
C SER A 59 9.64 -6.86 3.12
N ILE A 60 10.44 -6.62 4.15
CA ILE A 60 10.28 -5.48 5.07
C ILE A 60 11.53 -4.62 4.99
N CYS A 61 11.33 -3.31 4.88
CA CYS A 61 12.42 -2.37 5.00
C CYS A 61 13.00 -2.36 6.42
N LYS A 62 14.31 -2.61 6.54
CA LYS A 62 15.03 -2.64 7.83
C LYS A 62 15.81 -1.36 8.11
N THR A 63 16.36 -0.77 7.06
CA THR A 63 17.19 0.43 7.19
C THR A 63 16.64 1.50 6.26
N LYS A 64 16.37 2.67 6.81
CA LYS A 64 15.90 3.84 6.07
C LYS A 64 16.86 5.02 6.22
N ILE A 65 17.03 5.76 5.13
CA ILE A 65 17.53 7.14 5.19
C ILE A 65 16.39 8.03 4.68
N LEU A 66 15.90 8.91 5.56
CA LEU A 66 14.73 9.74 5.29
C LEU A 66 13.55 8.87 4.83
N PHE A 67 13.12 9.02 3.58
CA PHE A 67 12.00 8.31 2.96
C PHE A 67 12.44 7.13 2.08
N PHE A 68 13.75 6.87 1.96
CA PHE A 68 14.27 5.81 1.11
C PHE A 68 14.65 4.58 1.92
N CYS A 69 14.17 3.42 1.50
CA CYS A 69 14.65 2.15 2.02
C CYS A 69 16.04 1.83 1.44
N LEU A 70 16.99 1.56 2.31
CA LEU A 70 18.33 1.12 1.91
C LEU A 70 18.46 -0.40 1.82
N LYS A 71 17.70 -1.12 2.64
CA LYS A 71 17.79 -2.57 2.74
C LYS A 71 16.44 -3.18 3.08
N TYR A 72 15.99 -4.05 2.19
CA TYR A 72 14.88 -4.96 2.42
C TYR A 72 15.42 -6.31 2.91
N GLU A 73 14.68 -6.94 3.83
CA GLU A 73 14.92 -8.31 4.26
C GLU A 73 13.62 -9.12 4.11
N PRO A 74 13.70 -10.44 3.92
CA PRO A 74 12.52 -11.30 3.95
C PRO A 74 11.70 -11.05 5.22
N GLY A 75 10.39 -10.92 5.06
CA GLY A 75 9.55 -10.62 6.20
C GLY A 75 9.34 -11.81 7.14
N PRO A 76 8.96 -11.55 8.41
CA PRO A 76 8.83 -12.58 9.43
C PRO A 76 7.57 -13.41 9.25
N GLU A 77 7.57 -14.61 9.83
CA GLU A 77 6.39 -15.50 9.77
C GLU A 77 5.25 -15.00 10.66
N ASN A 78 4.05 -15.55 10.42
CA ASN A 78 2.85 -15.36 11.24
C ASN A 78 2.32 -13.92 11.30
N LEU A 79 2.71 -13.05 10.36
CA LEU A 79 2.06 -11.76 10.20
C LEU A 79 0.72 -11.93 9.49
N GLU A 80 -0.26 -11.14 9.92
CA GLU A 80 -1.54 -11.06 9.24
C GLU A 80 -1.41 -10.18 8.00
N ILE A 81 -1.85 -10.73 6.87
CA ILE A 81 -1.84 -10.06 5.57
C ILE A 81 -3.21 -10.24 4.90
N TYR A 82 -3.64 -9.25 4.14
CA TYR A 82 -4.79 -9.36 3.26
C TYR A 82 -4.61 -8.51 2.00
N GLY A 83 -5.30 -8.87 0.93
CA GLY A 83 -5.46 -8.03 -0.26
C GLY A 83 -6.89 -7.53 -0.39
N GLU A 84 -7.04 -6.33 -0.94
CA GLU A 84 -8.32 -5.68 -1.21
C GLU A 84 -8.34 -5.01 -2.58
N ILE A 85 -9.48 -5.19 -3.24
CA ILE A 85 -10.12 -4.24 -4.14
C ILE A 85 -11.11 -3.44 -3.26
N VAL A 86 -11.55 -2.25 -3.68
CA VAL A 86 -12.39 -1.32 -2.88
C VAL A 86 -13.33 -2.01 -1.88
N HIS A 87 -14.22 -2.88 -2.35
CA HIS A 87 -15.14 -3.66 -1.52
C HIS A 87 -14.82 -5.15 -1.48
N GLY A 88 -14.17 -5.69 -2.52
CA GLY A 88 -13.76 -7.10 -2.57
C GLY A 88 -12.44 -7.34 -1.86
N SER A 89 -12.40 -8.18 -0.81
CA SER A 89 -11.15 -8.52 -0.11
C SER A 89 -10.87 -10.02 -0.09
N SER A 90 -9.60 -10.39 0.10
CA SER A 90 -9.24 -11.74 0.51
C SER A 90 -9.54 -11.94 2.00
N PRO A 91 -9.80 -13.18 2.43
CA PRO A 91 -9.62 -13.54 3.83
C PRO A 91 -8.23 -13.16 4.34
N ILE A 92 -8.15 -12.75 5.60
CA ILE A 92 -6.87 -12.54 6.28
C ILE A 92 -6.14 -13.88 6.33
N SER A 93 -4.86 -13.88 5.95
CA SER A 93 -3.99 -15.05 5.98
C SER A 93 -2.71 -14.74 6.76
N LYS A 94 -1.91 -15.79 7.01
CA LYS A 94 -0.62 -15.65 7.70
C LYS A 94 0.53 -15.83 6.72
N THR A 95 1.53 -14.97 6.84
CA THR A 95 2.81 -15.10 6.11
C THR A 95 3.60 -16.32 6.56
N LEU A 96 4.40 -16.88 5.65
CA LEU A 96 5.22 -18.06 5.91
C LEU A 96 6.60 -17.92 5.25
N ASN A 97 7.68 -17.97 6.03
CA ASN A 97 9.06 -17.87 5.55
C ASN A 97 9.33 -16.80 4.48
N GLY A 98 8.89 -15.57 4.70
CA GLY A 98 9.09 -14.50 3.71
C GLY A 98 8.23 -14.63 2.44
N ASN A 99 7.21 -15.50 2.44
CA ASN A 99 6.24 -15.66 1.36
C ASN A 99 4.82 -15.34 1.82
N TYR A 100 3.97 -15.04 0.84
CA TYR A 100 2.55 -14.86 1.03
C TYR A 100 1.76 -15.53 -0.10
N MET A 101 0.49 -15.85 0.17
CA MET A 101 -0.46 -16.28 -0.84
C MET A 101 -1.87 -15.81 -0.47
N HIS A 102 -2.60 -15.25 -1.45
CA HIS A 102 -3.96 -14.79 -1.27
C HIS A 102 -4.85 -15.15 -2.44
N VAL A 103 -6.10 -15.48 -2.13
CA VAL A 103 -7.16 -15.60 -3.14
C VAL A 103 -8.10 -14.41 -2.97
N ILE A 104 -8.28 -13.65 -4.04
CA ILE A 104 -9.16 -12.50 -4.10
C ILE A 104 -10.17 -12.78 -5.19
N LEU A 105 -11.46 -12.72 -4.87
CA LEU A 105 -12.49 -12.71 -5.90
C LEU A 105 -12.30 -11.45 -6.74
N GLY A 106 -12.48 -11.54 -8.07
CA GLY A 106 -12.47 -10.36 -8.93
C GLY A 106 -13.48 -9.28 -8.50
N PRO A 107 -13.61 -8.18 -9.25
CA PRO A 107 -14.42 -7.03 -8.83
C PRO A 107 -15.89 -7.44 -8.59
N VAL A 108 -16.38 -7.18 -7.37
CA VAL A 108 -17.75 -7.53 -6.94
C VAL A 108 -18.69 -6.32 -6.93
N SER A 109 -18.14 -5.10 -6.90
CA SER A 109 -18.90 -3.85 -6.99
C SER A 109 -18.51 -3.00 -8.21
N ILE A 110 -19.34 -2.00 -8.53
CA ILE A 110 -18.99 -0.99 -9.55
C ILE A 110 -17.66 -0.31 -9.19
N ASP A 111 -17.47 0.11 -7.95
CA ASP A 111 -16.23 0.76 -7.50
C ASP A 111 -14.98 -0.11 -7.67
N ASP A 112 -15.09 -1.42 -7.43
CA ASP A 112 -14.00 -2.36 -7.70
C ASP A 112 -13.62 -2.35 -9.19
N ASN A 113 -14.63 -2.28 -10.05
CA ASN A 113 -14.47 -2.25 -11.51
C ASN A 113 -14.01 -0.89 -12.04
N GLU A 114 -14.18 0.19 -11.27
CA GLU A 114 -13.65 1.51 -11.60
C GLU A 114 -12.20 1.66 -11.15
N LYS A 115 -11.87 1.24 -9.92
CA LYS A 115 -10.51 1.34 -9.39
C LYS A 115 -9.55 0.38 -10.07
N LYS A 116 -10.01 -0.83 -10.39
CA LYS A 116 -9.26 -1.89 -11.08
C LYS A 116 -7.86 -2.16 -10.53
N GLU A 117 -7.72 -2.07 -9.21
CA GLU A 117 -6.44 -2.19 -8.55
C GLU A 117 -6.58 -3.00 -7.26
N VAL A 118 -5.70 -3.98 -7.11
CA VAL A 118 -5.52 -4.75 -5.89
C VAL A 118 -4.39 -4.13 -5.07
N SER A 119 -4.67 -3.84 -3.81
CA SER A 119 -3.70 -3.39 -2.81
C SER A 119 -3.54 -4.44 -1.72
N PHE A 120 -2.35 -4.57 -1.15
CA PHE A 120 -2.05 -5.52 -0.08
C PHE A 120 -1.66 -4.79 1.20
N TYR A 121 -2.01 -5.36 2.34
CA TYR A 121 -1.78 -4.76 3.65
C TYR A 121 -1.33 -5.80 4.67
N LEU A 122 -0.30 -5.47 5.44
CA LEU A 122 -0.04 -6.12 6.72
C LEU A 122 -0.91 -5.48 7.79
N VAL A 123 -1.48 -6.27 8.69
CA VAL A 123 -2.33 -5.77 9.77
C VAL A 123 -1.92 -6.33 11.12
N ASN A 124 -2.39 -5.66 12.16
CA ASN A 124 -2.48 -6.21 13.49
C ASN A 124 -3.95 -6.13 13.98
N GLY A 125 -4.27 -6.89 15.03
CA GLY A 125 -5.59 -6.87 15.65
C GLY A 125 -5.99 -5.52 16.29
N GLN A 126 -5.11 -4.52 16.24
CA GLN A 126 -5.31 -3.17 16.80
C GLN A 126 -5.55 -2.09 15.72
N GLY A 127 -5.58 -2.45 14.43
CA GLY A 127 -5.92 -1.54 13.34
C GLY A 127 -4.77 -0.72 12.74
N ASP A 128 -3.51 -1.10 12.99
CA ASP A 128 -2.35 -0.57 12.25
C ASP A 128 -2.17 -1.36 10.94
N ASN A 129 -2.64 -0.77 9.85
CA ASN A 129 -2.56 -1.37 8.52
C ASN A 129 -1.40 -0.75 7.73
N ILE A 130 -0.48 -1.58 7.25
CA ILE A 130 0.67 -1.18 6.45
C ILE A 130 0.46 -1.63 5.02
N LYS A 131 0.23 -0.67 4.13
CA LYS A 131 0.11 -0.94 2.70
C LYS A 131 1.46 -1.39 2.11
N ALA A 132 1.42 -2.36 1.21
CA ALA A 132 2.54 -2.71 0.34
C ALA A 132 2.85 -1.58 -0.64
N ASN A 133 4.10 -1.51 -1.09
CA ASN A 133 4.54 -0.53 -2.08
C ASN A 133 3.99 -0.86 -3.47
N GLU A 134 3.72 -2.13 -3.72
CA GLU A 134 3.22 -2.66 -4.97
C GLU A 134 1.70 -2.76 -4.96
N THR A 135 1.11 -2.46 -6.12
CA THR A 135 -0.29 -2.72 -6.42
C THR A 135 -0.36 -3.48 -7.74
N TRP A 136 -1.46 -4.21 -7.94
CA TRP A 136 -1.69 -4.90 -9.20
C TRP A 136 -2.93 -4.38 -9.89
N LYS A 137 -2.78 -4.00 -11.16
CA LYS A 137 -3.87 -3.45 -11.97
C LYS A 137 -4.39 -4.49 -12.94
N PHE A 138 -5.71 -4.56 -13.09
CA PHE A 138 -6.38 -5.39 -14.10
C PHE A 138 -7.12 -4.52 -15.12
N SER A 139 -7.24 -5.01 -16.35
CA SER A 139 -8.07 -4.34 -17.36
C SER A 139 -9.52 -4.82 -17.28
N ASP A 140 -9.74 -6.13 -17.15
CA ASP A 140 -11.05 -6.77 -17.32
C ASP A 140 -11.23 -7.98 -16.40
N ARG A 141 -12.46 -8.53 -16.40
CA ARG A 141 -12.77 -9.80 -15.73
C ARG A 141 -11.94 -10.93 -16.33
N LEU A 142 -11.31 -11.72 -15.47
CA LEU A 142 -10.54 -12.88 -15.90
C LEU A 142 -11.48 -14.01 -16.35
N PRO A 143 -11.16 -14.71 -17.46
CA PRO A 143 -12.01 -15.79 -17.98
C PRO A 143 -11.92 -17.08 -17.16
N SER A 144 -10.88 -17.21 -16.33
CA SER A 144 -10.60 -18.37 -15.49
C SER A 144 -9.83 -17.94 -14.23
N PRO A 145 -9.79 -18.78 -13.18
CA PRO A 145 -8.84 -18.61 -12.09
C PRO A 145 -7.43 -18.36 -12.64
N THR A 146 -6.77 -17.31 -12.15
CA THR A 146 -5.45 -16.90 -12.67
C THR A 146 -4.49 -16.67 -11.52
N THR A 147 -3.30 -17.28 -11.62
CA THR A 147 -2.19 -17.07 -10.70
C THR A 147 -1.37 -15.86 -11.13
N ILE A 148 -1.08 -14.99 -10.19
CA ILE A 148 -0.35 -13.74 -10.37
C ILE A 148 0.83 -13.76 -9.41
N TYR A 149 2.04 -13.74 -9.98
CA TYR A 149 3.27 -13.62 -9.23
C TYR A 149 3.55 -12.14 -8.96
N LEU A 150 3.55 -11.75 -7.69
CA LEU A 150 3.82 -10.39 -7.27
C LEU A 150 4.65 -10.43 -5.99
N ASP A 151 5.85 -9.86 -6.02
CA ASP A 151 6.62 -9.66 -4.80
C ASP A 151 6.14 -8.37 -4.10
N LEU A 152 5.99 -8.43 -2.78
CA LEU A 152 5.53 -7.31 -1.96
C LEU A 152 6.66 -6.74 -1.09
N SER A 153 6.70 -5.43 -0.99
CA SER A 153 7.63 -4.69 -0.15
C SER A 153 6.84 -3.81 0.80
N PHE A 154 7.17 -3.88 2.08
CA PHE A 154 6.55 -3.04 3.09
C PHE A 154 7.57 -2.16 3.78
N ASP A 155 7.12 -0.97 4.11
CA ASP A 155 7.94 0.08 4.68
C ASP A 155 8.32 -0.15 6.14
N ARG A 156 7.54 -0.94 6.86
CA ARG A 156 7.71 -1.32 8.26
C ARG A 156 6.79 -2.48 8.61
N LEU A 157 7.00 -3.05 9.79
CA LEU A 157 6.01 -3.92 10.41
C LEU A 157 4.84 -3.10 11.02
N PRO A 158 3.66 -3.71 11.17
CA PRO A 158 2.64 -3.21 12.09
C PRO A 158 3.23 -3.04 13.49
N LYS A 159 2.79 -2.04 14.24
CA LYS A 159 3.26 -1.77 15.60
C LYS A 159 2.65 -2.80 16.56
N GLU A 160 3.48 -3.53 17.27
CA GLU A 160 3.06 -4.27 18.46
C GLU A 160 3.07 -3.31 19.67
N GLU A 161 2.08 -3.37 20.55
CA GLU A 161 2.16 -2.69 21.84
C GLU A 161 3.20 -3.39 22.73
N LYS A 162 3.94 -2.59 23.52
CA LYS A 162 4.89 -3.07 24.52
C LYS A 162 4.22 -3.37 25.84
#